data_AF-A0A9X1HMW1-F1
#
_entry.id   AF-A0A9X1HMW1-F1
#
_cell.length_a   1.000
_cell.length_b   1.000
_cell.length_c   1.000
_cell.angle_alpha   90.00
_cell.angle_beta   90.00
_cell.angle_gamma   90.00
#
_symmetry.space_group_name_H-M   'P 1'
#
loop_
_entity.id
_entity.type
_entity.pdbx_description
1 polymer ?
#
loop_
_entity_poly.entity_id
_entity_poly.type
_entity_poly.pdbx_seq_one_letter_code
_entity_poly.pdbx_strand_id
1 'polypeptide(L)'
;YMCNETCKHCHVDAGPDRKEIMTRETMELCLDAVRDTDIGTVDLTGGAPEMNPHFRWFVKETKALGKHIIVRSNLTILTVNPKYRELPLFFAEHGIEVVASLPYYLQRNTDAQRGAGVFDKSIIGLQMLNAVGYGQPGTDLMLNLAYNPTGAYLPANQKTMEADFRSVLKKNHDIDFNNLFAITNLPISRFLDFLIMSGNVDDYMTKLVNAYNPSAAANVMCRNTISVGWDGYLYDCDFNQMLQMKVNGSSPRHLRDFDLASLNERTIVTDQHCYGCTAGAGSSCGGTTAR
;
A
#
# COMPACT_ATOMS: atom_id res chain seq x y z
N TYR A 1 7.30 -9.46 -6.79
CA TYR A 1 6.03 -9.84 -6.14
C TYR A 1 4.97 -10.11 -7.18
N MET A 2 4.26 -11.23 -7.04
CA MET A 2 3.15 -11.62 -7.93
C MET A 2 2.04 -10.56 -7.95
N CYS A 3 1.63 -10.13 -9.15
CA CYS A 3 0.51 -9.21 -9.39
C CYS A 3 -0.15 -9.49 -10.74
N ASN A 4 -1.42 -9.16 -10.90
CA ASN A 4 -2.11 -9.25 -12.19
C ASN A 4 -1.88 -8.02 -13.10
N GLU A 5 -1.10 -7.03 -12.65
CA GLU A 5 -0.80 -5.80 -13.39
C GLU A 5 0.71 -5.51 -13.46
N THR A 6 1.10 -4.75 -14.49
CA THR A 6 2.47 -4.24 -14.67
C THR A 6 2.44 -2.70 -14.71
N CYS A 7 2.12 -2.07 -13.59
CA CYS A 7 2.06 -0.61 -13.49
C CYS A 7 3.43 0.04 -13.75
N LYS A 8 3.45 1.17 -14.48
CA LYS A 8 4.69 1.89 -14.87
C LYS A 8 5.44 2.53 -13.70
N HIS A 9 4.76 2.80 -12.60
CA HIS A 9 5.28 3.54 -11.44
C HIS A 9 5.41 2.64 -10.20
N CYS A 10 5.22 1.32 -10.36
CA CYS A 10 5.19 0.40 -9.23
C CYS A 10 6.55 0.37 -8.53
N HIS A 11 6.60 0.89 -7.30
CA HIS A 11 7.80 0.81 -6.46
C HIS A 11 8.13 -0.62 -6.04
N VAL A 12 7.12 -1.51 -6.04
CA VAL A 12 7.29 -2.94 -5.74
C VAL A 12 7.85 -3.74 -6.93
N ASP A 13 7.86 -3.13 -8.12
CA ASP A 13 8.17 -3.81 -9.40
C ASP A 13 7.33 -5.10 -9.60
N ALA A 14 6.10 -5.09 -9.07
CA ALA A 14 5.22 -6.25 -9.13
C ALA A 14 4.73 -6.52 -10.56
N GLY A 15 4.39 -7.78 -10.85
CA GLY A 15 3.97 -8.19 -12.19
C GLY A 15 3.53 -9.65 -12.26
N PRO A 16 2.92 -10.06 -13.39
CA PRO A 16 2.39 -11.42 -13.56
C PRO A 16 3.49 -12.48 -13.71
N ASP A 17 4.68 -12.09 -14.15
CA ASP A 17 5.82 -12.99 -14.33
C ASP A 17 6.65 -13.19 -13.04
N ARG A 18 6.29 -12.47 -11.97
CA ARG A 18 6.98 -12.48 -10.69
C ARG A 18 6.61 -13.73 -9.88
N LYS A 19 7.60 -14.36 -9.25
CA LYS A 19 7.41 -15.61 -8.48
C LYS A 19 7.42 -15.40 -6.96
N GLU A 20 7.74 -14.19 -6.50
CA GLU A 20 7.79 -13.88 -5.07
C GLU A 20 6.37 -13.93 -4.50
N ILE A 21 6.11 -14.99 -3.73
CA ILE A 21 4.85 -15.30 -3.06
C ILE A 21 5.19 -15.83 -1.67
N MET A 22 4.59 -15.26 -0.63
CA MET A 22 4.81 -15.70 0.74
C MET A 22 4.23 -17.11 0.93
N THR A 23 5.03 -18.02 1.48
CA THR A 23 4.58 -19.39 1.74
C THR A 23 3.72 -19.46 3.00
N ARG A 24 3.04 -20.59 3.16
CA ARG A 24 2.24 -20.88 4.35
C ARG A 24 3.08 -20.84 5.63
N GLU A 25 4.27 -21.41 5.58
CA GLU A 25 5.19 -21.49 6.73
C GLU A 25 5.65 -20.09 7.16
N THR A 26 5.96 -19.20 6.20
CA THR A 26 6.29 -17.80 6.52
C THR A 26 5.09 -17.06 7.11
N MET A 27 3.88 -17.30 6.60
CA MET A 27 2.67 -16.71 7.18
C MET A 27 2.41 -17.20 8.61
N GLU A 28 2.69 -18.46 8.92
CA GLU A 28 2.58 -18.98 10.29
C GLU A 28 3.55 -18.26 11.23
N LEU A 29 4.77 -17.97 10.80
CA LEU A 29 5.70 -17.12 11.56
C LEU A 29 5.15 -15.70 11.77
N CYS A 30 4.45 -15.12 10.79
CA CYS A 30 3.76 -13.83 10.99
C CYS A 30 2.68 -13.92 12.07
N LEU A 31 1.88 -15.01 12.08
CA LEU A 31 0.85 -15.22 13.09
C LEU A 31 1.47 -15.37 14.49
N ASP A 32 2.57 -16.11 14.61
CA ASP A 32 3.29 -16.28 15.86
C ASP A 32 3.84 -14.94 16.37
N ALA A 33 4.41 -14.11 15.49
CA ALA A 33 4.93 -12.79 15.84
C ALA A 33 3.85 -11.83 16.37
N VAL A 34 2.59 -11.94 15.92
CA VAL A 34 1.50 -11.06 16.37
C VAL A 34 0.67 -11.63 17.51
N ARG A 35 0.75 -12.94 17.80
CA ARG A 35 -0.14 -13.63 18.76
C ARG A 35 -0.07 -13.03 20.16
N ASP A 36 1.13 -12.88 20.70
CA ASP A 36 1.39 -12.47 22.09
C ASP A 36 2.02 -11.07 22.18
N THR A 37 1.70 -10.20 21.23
CA THR A 37 2.21 -8.82 21.16
C THR A 37 1.09 -7.79 21.12
N ASP A 38 1.43 -6.55 21.42
CA ASP A 38 0.56 -5.37 21.31
C ASP A 38 0.36 -4.89 19.85
N ILE A 39 0.97 -5.58 18.88
CA ILE A 39 0.75 -5.32 17.46
C ILE A 39 -0.73 -5.54 17.15
N GLY A 40 -1.44 -4.45 16.88
CA GLY A 40 -2.88 -4.45 16.66
C GLY A 40 -3.31 -4.67 15.20
N THR A 41 -2.42 -4.46 14.24
CA THR A 41 -2.76 -4.38 12.81
C THR A 41 -1.83 -5.24 11.95
N VAL A 42 -2.42 -5.96 11.00
CA VAL A 42 -1.72 -6.66 9.92
C VAL A 42 -2.11 -6.04 8.58
N ASP A 43 -1.16 -5.37 7.93
CA ASP A 43 -1.34 -4.71 6.63
C ASP A 43 -0.86 -5.63 5.49
N LEU A 44 -1.81 -6.17 4.74
CA LEU A 44 -1.58 -7.09 3.62
C LEU A 44 -1.31 -6.27 2.35
N THR A 45 -0.05 -6.26 1.94
CA THR A 45 0.47 -5.54 0.76
C THR A 45 1.22 -6.47 -0.19
N GLY A 46 1.81 -5.92 -1.25
CA GLY A 46 2.66 -6.65 -2.20
C GLY A 46 2.36 -6.26 -3.65
N GLY A 47 2.12 -7.26 -4.50
CA GLY A 47 1.66 -7.04 -5.87
C GLY A 47 0.14 -6.97 -5.93
N ALA A 48 -0.50 -8.13 -5.83
CA ALA A 48 -1.88 -8.24 -5.35
C ALA A 48 -1.92 -9.33 -4.26
N PRO A 49 -2.04 -8.99 -2.96
CA PRO A 49 -2.04 -9.97 -1.87
C PRO A 49 -3.12 -11.04 -2.03
N GLU A 50 -4.24 -10.69 -2.66
CA GLU A 50 -5.39 -11.56 -2.94
C GLU A 50 -5.06 -12.74 -3.85
N MET A 51 -3.95 -12.68 -4.59
CA MET A 51 -3.48 -13.77 -5.46
C MET A 51 -2.79 -14.89 -4.68
N ASN A 52 -2.45 -14.69 -3.41
CA ASN A 52 -1.80 -15.73 -2.61
C ASN A 52 -2.79 -16.89 -2.35
N PRO A 53 -2.42 -18.16 -2.63
CA PRO A 53 -3.31 -19.30 -2.41
C PRO A 53 -3.76 -19.47 -0.95
N HIS A 54 -3.00 -18.92 0.00
CA HIS A 54 -3.30 -18.95 1.42
C HIS A 54 -3.95 -17.66 1.94
N PHE A 55 -4.27 -16.69 1.08
CA PHE A 55 -4.81 -15.38 1.47
C PHE A 55 -6.05 -15.51 2.39
N ARG A 56 -7.06 -16.27 1.97
CA ARG A 56 -8.30 -16.43 2.75
C ARG A 56 -8.06 -17.10 4.09
N TRP A 57 -7.14 -18.06 4.14
CA TRP A 57 -6.77 -18.69 5.40
C TRP A 57 -6.07 -17.69 6.32
N PHE A 58 -5.10 -16.94 5.81
CA PHE A 58 -4.30 -16.02 6.62
C PHE A 58 -5.17 -14.91 7.22
N VAL A 59 -6.13 -14.40 6.44
CA VAL A 59 -7.16 -13.48 6.94
C VAL A 59 -7.93 -14.09 8.11
N LYS A 60 -8.42 -15.33 7.97
CA LYS A 60 -9.21 -16.01 9.01
C LYS A 60 -8.42 -16.17 10.32
N GLU A 61 -7.17 -16.64 10.25
CA GLU A 61 -6.34 -16.78 11.44
C GLU A 61 -6.01 -15.43 12.06
N THR A 62 -5.70 -14.42 11.25
CA THR A 62 -5.39 -13.08 11.74
C THR A 62 -6.61 -12.46 12.45
N LYS A 63 -7.83 -12.68 11.92
CA LYS A 63 -9.06 -12.28 12.62
C LYS A 63 -9.31 -13.08 13.89
N ALA A 64 -9.00 -14.38 13.91
CA ALA A 64 -9.13 -15.22 15.11
C ALA A 64 -8.21 -14.75 16.25
N LEU A 65 -7.07 -14.12 15.91
CA LEU A 65 -6.17 -13.44 16.86
C LEU A 65 -6.66 -12.03 17.27
N GLY A 66 -7.85 -11.61 16.82
CA GLY A 66 -8.43 -10.31 17.15
C GLY A 66 -7.72 -9.12 16.52
N LYS A 67 -6.90 -9.33 15.48
CA LYS A 67 -6.13 -8.26 14.85
C LYS A 67 -6.96 -7.50 13.80
N HIS A 68 -6.70 -6.20 13.69
CA HIS A 68 -7.20 -5.39 12.57
C HIS A 68 -6.47 -5.77 11.29
N ILE A 69 -7.20 -5.85 10.17
CA ILE A 69 -6.64 -6.26 8.89
C ILE A 69 -6.86 -5.14 7.90
N ILE A 70 -5.78 -4.72 7.24
CA ILE A 70 -5.82 -3.84 6.08
C ILE A 70 -5.46 -4.69 4.85
N VAL A 71 -6.20 -4.56 3.76
CA VAL A 71 -5.83 -5.13 2.46
C VAL A 71 -5.60 -4.00 1.48
N ARG A 72 -4.37 -3.92 0.95
CA ARG A 72 -4.02 -3.00 -0.13
C ARG A 72 -4.33 -3.64 -1.47
N SER A 73 -5.41 -3.19 -2.09
CA SER A 73 -5.93 -3.76 -3.32
C SER A 73 -5.64 -2.89 -4.53
N ASN A 74 -5.34 -3.52 -5.66
CA ASN A 74 -5.24 -2.84 -6.95
C ASN A 74 -6.59 -2.67 -7.66
N LEU A 75 -7.70 -3.11 -7.04
CA LEU A 75 -9.08 -3.13 -7.55
C LEU A 75 -9.35 -4.07 -8.73
N THR A 76 -8.50 -4.08 -9.75
CA THR A 76 -8.77 -4.85 -10.97
C THR A 76 -8.78 -6.35 -10.71
N ILE A 77 -8.05 -6.81 -9.68
CA ILE A 77 -8.04 -8.20 -9.23
C ILE A 77 -9.46 -8.74 -8.98
N LEU A 78 -10.39 -7.89 -8.52
CA LEU A 78 -11.79 -8.23 -8.25
C LEU A 78 -12.57 -8.58 -9.53
N THR A 79 -12.08 -8.11 -10.69
CA THR A 79 -12.76 -8.23 -11.99
C THR A 79 -12.09 -9.22 -12.95
N VAL A 80 -10.80 -9.48 -12.79
CA VAL A 80 -10.00 -10.21 -13.82
C VAL A 80 -10.27 -11.71 -13.87
N ASN A 81 -10.77 -12.32 -12.78
CA ASN A 81 -11.09 -13.74 -12.75
C ASN A 81 -12.32 -14.01 -11.87
N PRO A 82 -13.27 -14.86 -12.29
CA PRO A 82 -14.45 -15.21 -11.49
C PRO A 82 -14.16 -15.64 -10.05
N LYS A 83 -13.02 -16.32 -9.79
CA LYS A 83 -12.64 -16.78 -8.44
C LYS A 83 -12.43 -15.65 -7.43
N TYR A 84 -12.23 -14.42 -7.89
CA TYR A 84 -12.02 -13.24 -7.05
C TYR A 84 -13.28 -12.39 -6.85
N ARG A 85 -14.38 -12.67 -7.58
CA ARG A 85 -15.60 -11.85 -7.51
C ARG A 85 -16.30 -11.89 -6.16
N GLU A 86 -16.06 -12.95 -5.37
CA GLU A 86 -16.59 -13.10 -4.01
C GLU A 86 -15.71 -12.44 -2.95
N LEU A 87 -14.56 -11.87 -3.31
CA LEU A 87 -13.68 -11.22 -2.35
C LEU A 87 -14.33 -10.03 -1.63
N PRO A 88 -15.13 -9.15 -2.27
CA PRO A 88 -15.81 -8.07 -1.55
C PRO A 88 -16.69 -8.57 -0.40
N LEU A 89 -17.48 -9.63 -0.63
CA LEU A 89 -18.31 -10.26 0.40
C LEU A 89 -17.45 -10.87 1.51
N PHE A 90 -16.38 -11.56 1.15
CA PHE A 90 -15.43 -12.13 2.12
C PHE A 90 -14.72 -11.05 2.94
N PHE A 91 -14.35 -9.92 2.34
CA PHE A 91 -13.76 -8.79 3.04
C PHE A 91 -14.74 -8.23 4.06
N ALA A 92 -16.01 -8.05 3.66
CA ALA A 92 -17.07 -7.56 4.53
C ALA A 92 -17.35 -8.52 5.70
N GLU A 93 -17.45 -9.83 5.44
CA GLU A 93 -17.64 -10.87 6.47
C GLU A 93 -16.56 -10.82 7.57
N HIS A 94 -15.33 -10.47 7.19
CA HIS A 94 -14.20 -10.39 8.10
C HIS A 94 -13.89 -8.95 8.58
N GLY A 95 -14.70 -7.96 8.20
CA GLY A 95 -14.49 -6.56 8.55
C GLY A 95 -13.09 -6.07 8.19
N ILE A 96 -12.61 -6.40 6.99
CA ILE A 96 -11.31 -5.98 6.48
C ILE A 96 -11.39 -4.51 6.08
N GLU A 97 -10.41 -3.69 6.47
CA GLU A 97 -10.25 -2.36 5.90
C GLU A 97 -9.59 -2.46 4.51
N VAL A 98 -10.18 -1.82 3.50
CA VAL A 98 -9.66 -1.85 2.13
C VAL A 98 -8.99 -0.52 1.82
N VAL A 99 -7.72 -0.55 1.45
CA VAL A 99 -6.99 0.60 0.88
C VAL A 99 -6.78 0.32 -0.61
N ALA A 100 -7.56 0.98 -1.45
CA ALA A 100 -7.59 0.73 -2.88
C ALA A 100 -6.73 1.74 -3.66
N SER A 101 -5.82 1.24 -4.48
CA SER A 101 -5.01 2.08 -5.36
C SER A 101 -5.86 2.61 -6.52
N LEU A 102 -6.09 3.92 -6.57
CA LEU A 102 -6.72 4.63 -7.67
C LEU A 102 -5.93 5.92 -7.96
N PRO A 103 -4.99 5.89 -8.91
CA PRO A 103 -4.05 7.00 -9.10
C PRO A 103 -4.71 8.28 -9.57
N TYR A 104 -5.89 8.23 -10.19
CA TYR A 104 -6.71 9.41 -10.44
C TYR A 104 -8.17 9.05 -10.74
N TYR A 105 -9.08 9.99 -10.49
CA TYR A 105 -10.51 9.83 -10.81
C TYR A 105 -10.84 10.01 -12.31
N LEU A 106 -9.86 10.34 -13.16
CA LEU A 106 -10.05 10.39 -14.63
C LEU A 106 -9.36 9.21 -15.31
N GLN A 107 -10.09 8.61 -16.27
CA GLN A 107 -9.62 7.48 -17.06
C GLN A 107 -8.27 7.72 -17.73
N ARG A 108 -8.09 8.86 -18.40
CA ARG A 108 -6.86 9.19 -19.13
C ARG A 108 -5.61 9.05 -18.25
N ASN A 109 -5.68 9.51 -17.00
CA ASN A 109 -4.55 9.51 -16.07
C ASN A 109 -4.27 8.09 -15.57
N THR A 110 -5.31 7.40 -15.10
CA THR A 110 -5.19 6.03 -14.58
C THR A 110 -4.68 5.07 -15.66
N ASP A 111 -5.24 5.13 -16.86
CA ASP A 111 -4.84 4.25 -17.96
C ASP A 111 -3.43 4.56 -18.47
N ALA A 112 -3.02 5.84 -18.50
CA ALA A 112 -1.65 6.21 -18.87
C ALA A 112 -0.60 5.59 -17.93
N GLN A 113 -0.96 5.42 -16.66
CA GLN A 113 -0.07 4.98 -15.60
C GLN A 113 -0.10 3.46 -15.35
N ARG A 114 -1.28 2.84 -15.48
CA ARG A 114 -1.51 1.42 -15.12
C ARG A 114 -1.83 0.52 -16.31
N GLY A 115 -2.17 1.10 -17.47
CA GLY A 115 -2.50 0.38 -18.69
C GLY A 115 -3.94 0.60 -19.15
N ALA A 116 -4.21 0.35 -20.42
CA ALA A 116 -5.51 0.61 -21.04
C ALA A 116 -6.64 -0.21 -20.37
N GLY A 117 -7.76 0.44 -20.07
CA GLY A 117 -8.95 -0.18 -19.48
C GLY A 117 -8.81 -0.54 -18.01
N VAL A 118 -7.74 -0.10 -17.33
CA VAL A 118 -7.58 -0.30 -15.88
C VAL A 118 -8.56 0.58 -15.10
N PHE A 119 -8.82 1.80 -15.56
CA PHE A 119 -9.78 2.68 -14.90
C PHE A 119 -11.17 2.05 -14.82
N ASP A 120 -11.71 1.59 -15.96
CA ASP A 120 -13.06 1.00 -16.00
C ASP A 120 -13.18 -0.22 -15.07
N LYS A 121 -12.16 -1.09 -15.07
CA LYS A 121 -12.09 -2.23 -14.15
C LYS A 121 -11.99 -1.80 -12.68
N SER A 122 -11.28 -0.71 -12.40
CA SER A 122 -11.15 -0.15 -11.05
C SER A 122 -12.48 0.42 -10.56
N ILE A 123 -13.23 1.13 -11.42
CA ILE A 123 -14.58 1.62 -11.13
C ILE A 123 -15.53 0.47 -10.83
N ILE A 124 -15.52 -0.60 -11.64
CA ILE A 124 -16.31 -1.80 -11.37
C ILE A 124 -15.93 -2.42 -10.02
N GLY A 125 -14.64 -2.54 -9.71
CA GLY A 125 -14.17 -3.06 -8.42
C GLY A 125 -14.65 -2.23 -7.23
N LEU A 126 -14.64 -0.90 -7.35
CA LEU A 126 -15.17 0.01 -6.32
C LEU A 126 -16.68 -0.14 -6.15
N GLN A 127 -17.43 -0.26 -7.25
CA GLN A 127 -18.87 -0.51 -7.21
C GLN A 127 -19.20 -1.86 -6.54
N MET A 128 -18.41 -2.90 -6.80
CA MET A 128 -18.55 -4.19 -6.11
C MET A 128 -18.30 -4.09 -4.60
N LEU A 129 -17.36 -3.24 -4.17
CA LEU A 129 -17.12 -2.96 -2.74
C LEU A 129 -18.28 -2.16 -2.13
N ASN A 130 -18.71 -1.06 -2.75
CA ASN A 130 -19.85 -0.27 -2.27
C ASN A 130 -21.14 -1.10 -2.19
N ALA A 131 -21.37 -2.02 -3.13
CA ALA A 131 -22.54 -2.90 -3.14
C ALA A 131 -22.64 -3.80 -1.89
N VAL A 132 -21.52 -4.08 -1.22
CA VAL A 132 -21.48 -4.84 0.05
C VAL A 132 -21.31 -3.93 1.27
N GLY A 133 -21.40 -2.61 1.11
CA GLY A 133 -21.43 -1.61 2.18
C GLY A 133 -20.16 -0.81 2.39
N TYR A 134 -19.04 -1.16 1.73
CA TYR A 134 -17.77 -0.43 1.91
C TYR A 134 -17.90 1.05 1.58
N GLY A 135 -17.34 1.93 2.41
CA GLY A 135 -17.35 3.37 2.16
C GLY A 135 -18.70 4.07 2.40
N GLN A 136 -19.77 3.32 2.66
CA GLN A 136 -21.10 3.87 2.82
C GLN A 136 -21.35 4.35 4.26
N PRO A 137 -22.04 5.50 4.45
CA PRO A 137 -22.45 5.96 5.77
C PRO A 137 -23.30 4.93 6.52
N GLY A 138 -23.06 4.79 7.82
CA GLY A 138 -23.81 3.86 8.67
C GLY A 138 -23.30 2.42 8.64
N THR A 139 -22.19 2.16 7.94
CA THR A 139 -21.47 0.88 7.99
C THR A 139 -20.11 1.06 8.68
N ASP A 140 -19.58 -0.02 9.24
CA ASP A 140 -18.22 -0.07 9.78
C ASP A 140 -17.19 -0.53 8.72
N LEU A 141 -17.59 -0.62 7.45
CA LEU A 141 -16.77 -1.15 6.36
C LEU A 141 -15.94 -0.04 5.70
N MET A 142 -14.66 0.02 6.07
CA MET A 142 -13.74 1.08 5.64
C MET A 142 -13.18 0.84 4.24
N LEU A 143 -13.40 1.79 3.33
CA LEU A 143 -12.81 1.89 2.01
C LEU A 143 -12.05 3.20 1.87
N ASN A 144 -10.74 3.13 1.80
CA ASN A 144 -9.86 4.26 1.56
C ASN A 144 -9.26 4.18 0.17
N LEU A 145 -9.03 5.33 -0.46
CA LEU A 145 -8.38 5.40 -1.77
C LEU A 145 -6.96 5.91 -1.64
N ALA A 146 -6.03 5.36 -2.43
CA ALA A 146 -4.66 5.84 -2.53
C ALA A 146 -4.44 6.51 -3.90
N TYR A 147 -4.12 7.81 -3.86
CA TYR A 147 -3.71 8.61 -5.00
C TYR A 147 -2.19 8.67 -5.08
N ASN A 148 -1.66 8.58 -6.29
CA ASN A 148 -0.26 8.86 -6.54
C ASN A 148 -0.07 9.59 -7.88
N PRO A 149 0.77 10.64 -7.94
CA PRO A 149 1.00 11.45 -9.14
C PRO A 149 1.36 10.66 -10.40
N THR A 150 0.88 11.12 -11.55
CA THR A 150 1.40 10.69 -12.85
C THR A 150 2.59 11.57 -13.24
N GLY A 151 3.77 11.29 -12.67
CA GLY A 151 5.03 11.95 -13.03
C GLY A 151 5.91 12.39 -11.84
N ALA A 152 6.90 13.22 -12.14
CA ALA A 152 7.95 13.69 -11.22
C ALA A 152 7.55 14.96 -10.44
N TYR A 153 6.42 14.94 -9.74
CA TYR A 153 5.97 16.02 -8.88
C TYR A 153 5.40 15.50 -7.56
N LEU A 154 5.34 16.39 -6.56
CA LEU A 154 4.75 16.09 -5.27
C LEU A 154 3.22 16.14 -5.37
N PRO A 155 2.51 15.32 -4.59
CA PRO A 155 1.05 15.41 -4.52
C PRO A 155 0.61 16.80 -4.05
N ALA A 156 -0.56 17.24 -4.52
CA ALA A 156 -1.20 18.45 -4.02
C ALA A 156 -1.78 18.23 -2.61
N ASN A 157 -2.42 19.25 -2.04
CA ASN A 157 -3.04 19.15 -0.74
C ASN A 157 -4.09 18.01 -0.69
N GLN A 158 -3.91 17.07 0.22
CA GLN A 158 -4.76 15.87 0.33
C GLN A 158 -6.23 16.21 0.55
N LYS A 159 -6.56 17.23 1.35
CA LYS A 159 -7.96 17.62 1.65
C LYS A 159 -8.69 18.14 0.41
N THR A 160 -8.01 18.96 -0.39
CA THR A 160 -8.58 19.45 -1.66
C THR A 160 -8.76 18.29 -2.64
N MET A 161 -7.74 17.44 -2.80
CA MET A 161 -7.84 16.28 -3.69
C MET A 161 -8.93 15.31 -3.24
N GLU A 162 -9.09 15.08 -1.94
CA GLU A 162 -10.15 14.22 -1.42
C GLU A 162 -11.53 14.73 -1.80
N ALA A 163 -11.76 16.05 -1.68
CA ALA A 163 -13.02 16.67 -2.08
C ALA A 163 -13.30 16.50 -3.57
N ASP A 164 -12.27 16.66 -4.42
CA ASP A 164 -12.39 16.45 -5.88
C ASP A 164 -12.69 14.98 -6.21
N PHE A 165 -11.95 14.04 -5.62
CA PHE A 165 -12.20 12.60 -5.76
C PHE A 165 -13.64 12.26 -5.36
N ARG A 166 -14.10 12.73 -4.20
CA ARG A 166 -15.44 12.48 -3.68
C ARG A 166 -16.52 13.03 -4.60
N SER A 167 -16.36 14.28 -5.07
CA SER A 167 -17.31 14.93 -5.98
C SER A 167 -17.42 14.19 -7.32
N VAL A 168 -16.28 13.87 -7.95
CA VAL A 168 -16.26 13.27 -9.28
C VAL A 168 -16.71 11.81 -9.24
N LEU A 169 -16.20 11.01 -8.29
CA LEU A 169 -16.58 9.60 -8.18
C LEU A 169 -18.05 9.42 -7.82
N LYS A 170 -18.58 10.26 -6.92
CA LYS A 170 -20.01 10.22 -6.59
C LYS A 170 -20.87 10.62 -7.78
N LYS A 171 -20.56 11.75 -8.43
CA LYS A 171 -21.34 12.27 -9.56
C LYS A 171 -21.36 11.33 -10.76
N ASN A 172 -20.22 10.76 -11.12
CA ASN A 172 -20.08 10.04 -12.39
C ASN A 172 -20.28 8.52 -12.25
N HIS A 173 -20.10 7.97 -11.05
CA HIS A 173 -20.06 6.51 -10.84
C HIS A 173 -20.84 6.02 -9.62
N ASP A 174 -21.46 6.94 -8.86
CA ASP A 174 -22.16 6.67 -7.59
C ASP A 174 -21.29 5.94 -6.56
N ILE A 175 -20.01 6.32 -6.47
CA ILE A 175 -19.04 5.71 -5.55
C ILE A 175 -18.84 6.57 -4.30
N ASP A 176 -18.93 5.93 -3.14
CA ASP A 176 -18.57 6.47 -1.82
C ASP A 176 -17.28 5.82 -1.28
N PHE A 177 -16.49 6.58 -0.54
CA PHE A 177 -15.27 6.10 0.15
C PHE A 177 -15.03 6.93 1.42
N ASN A 178 -14.23 6.44 2.35
CA ASN A 178 -13.96 7.10 3.63
C ASN A 178 -12.90 8.19 3.49
N ASN A 179 -11.66 7.84 3.13
CA ASN A 179 -10.53 8.79 3.07
C ASN A 179 -9.72 8.66 1.77
N LEU A 180 -9.03 9.75 1.37
CA LEU A 180 -8.02 9.74 0.31
C LEU A 180 -6.62 9.89 0.91
N PHE A 181 -5.72 9.02 0.49
CA PHE A 181 -4.32 8.99 0.88
C PHE A 181 -3.44 9.44 -0.29
N ALA A 182 -2.80 10.60 -0.15
CA ALA A 182 -1.88 11.13 -1.15
C ALA A 182 -0.47 10.56 -0.96
N ILE A 183 0.04 9.85 -1.96
CA ILE A 183 1.34 9.16 -1.90
C ILE A 183 2.32 9.88 -2.83
N THR A 184 3.48 10.24 -2.29
CA THR A 184 4.62 10.71 -3.10
C THR A 184 5.23 9.51 -3.80
N ASN A 185 5.55 9.60 -5.10
CA ASN A 185 6.24 8.51 -5.78
C ASN A 185 7.69 8.41 -5.27
N LEU A 186 8.07 7.23 -4.78
CA LEU A 186 9.44 7.03 -4.29
C LEU A 186 10.38 6.75 -5.47
N PRO A 187 11.58 7.36 -5.52
CA PRO A 187 12.53 7.24 -6.63
C PRO A 187 13.26 5.88 -6.60
N ILE A 188 12.50 4.78 -6.65
CA ILE A 188 12.99 3.40 -6.65
C ILE A 188 12.30 2.59 -7.76
N SER A 189 12.92 1.48 -8.15
CA SER A 189 12.36 0.51 -9.11
C SER A 189 11.84 1.18 -10.39
N ARG A 190 10.64 0.84 -10.89
CA ARG A 190 10.15 1.35 -12.17
C ARG A 190 9.97 2.87 -12.23
N PHE A 191 9.71 3.51 -11.08
CA PHE A 191 9.64 4.96 -11.06
C PHE A 191 11.03 5.60 -11.18
N LEU A 192 12.07 4.99 -10.60
CA LEU A 192 13.45 5.39 -10.84
C LEU A 192 13.84 5.21 -12.32
N ASP A 193 13.47 4.09 -12.93
CA ASP A 193 13.71 3.87 -14.37
C ASP A 193 13.05 4.96 -15.22
N PHE A 194 11.81 5.34 -14.90
CA PHE A 194 11.13 6.45 -15.53
C PHE A 194 11.89 7.78 -15.36
N LEU A 195 12.38 8.08 -14.16
CA LEU A 195 13.15 9.31 -13.90
C LEU A 195 14.46 9.31 -14.71
N ILE A 196 15.15 8.17 -14.79
CA ILE A 196 16.39 8.03 -15.59
C ILE A 196 16.10 8.25 -17.07
N MET A 197 15.11 7.52 -17.63
CA MET A 197 14.76 7.60 -19.05
C MET A 197 14.28 8.99 -19.47
N SER A 198 13.67 9.73 -18.55
CA SER A 198 13.16 11.08 -18.80
C SER A 198 14.15 12.19 -18.45
N GLY A 199 15.32 11.86 -17.88
CA GLY A 199 16.32 12.83 -17.46
C GLY A 199 15.94 13.68 -16.24
N ASN A 200 15.01 13.19 -15.39
CA ASN A 200 14.44 13.94 -14.27
C ASN A 200 14.98 13.53 -12.88
N VAL A 201 16.00 12.67 -12.80
CA VAL A 201 16.49 12.15 -11.50
C VAL A 201 16.94 13.28 -10.58
N ASP A 202 17.86 14.13 -11.05
CA ASP A 202 18.47 15.18 -10.21
C ASP A 202 17.45 16.24 -9.80
N ASP A 203 16.59 16.66 -10.74
CA ASP A 203 15.53 17.64 -10.48
C ASP A 203 14.50 17.09 -9.48
N TYR A 204 14.14 15.81 -9.61
CA TYR A 204 13.19 15.19 -8.70
C TYR A 204 13.78 15.02 -7.31
N MET A 205 15.01 14.53 -7.19
CA MET A 205 15.69 14.40 -5.90
C MET A 205 15.87 15.76 -5.23
N THR A 206 16.27 16.79 -5.96
CA THR A 206 16.38 18.17 -5.46
C THR A 206 15.03 18.67 -4.92
N LYS A 207 13.93 18.36 -5.62
CA LYS A 207 12.57 18.70 -5.17
C LYS A 207 12.19 17.99 -3.87
N LEU A 208 12.51 16.70 -3.74
CA LEU A 208 12.24 15.96 -2.51
C LEU A 208 13.03 16.52 -1.32
N VAL A 209 14.31 16.81 -1.51
CA VAL A 209 15.19 17.38 -0.47
C VAL A 209 14.71 18.76 -0.05
N ASN A 210 14.43 19.65 -1.00
CA ASN A 210 13.96 21.01 -0.72
C ASN A 210 12.58 21.02 -0.05
N ALA A 211 11.78 19.97 -0.23
CA ALA A 211 10.48 19.81 0.39
C ALA A 211 10.53 19.05 1.73
N TYR A 212 11.71 18.75 2.28
CA TYR A 212 11.83 18.06 3.57
C TYR A 212 11.01 18.75 4.66
N ASN A 213 10.17 17.96 5.32
CA ASN A 213 9.28 18.41 6.38
C ASN A 213 9.53 17.59 7.66
N PRO A 214 10.10 18.20 8.73
CA PRO A 214 10.31 17.54 10.01
C PRO A 214 9.02 16.94 10.61
N SER A 215 7.87 17.59 10.40
CA SER A 215 6.58 17.07 10.86
C SER A 215 6.19 15.80 10.10
N ALA A 216 6.48 15.71 8.80
CA ALA A 216 6.29 14.48 8.05
C ALA A 216 7.25 13.38 8.52
N ALA A 217 8.52 13.74 8.76
CA ALA A 217 9.53 12.83 9.29
C ALA A 217 9.14 12.22 10.65
N ALA A 218 8.52 13.01 11.53
CA ALA A 218 8.05 12.52 12.84
C ALA A 218 6.92 11.48 12.72
N ASN A 219 6.18 11.46 11.61
CA ASN A 219 5.01 10.63 11.39
C ASN A 219 5.23 9.47 10.41
N VAL A 220 6.45 9.25 9.90
CA VAL A 220 6.69 8.19 8.91
C VAL A 220 6.38 6.79 9.46
N MET A 221 5.84 5.94 8.59
CA MET A 221 5.41 4.58 8.94
C MET A 221 6.51 3.71 9.56
N CYS A 222 7.77 3.94 9.18
CA CYS A 222 8.89 3.13 9.64
C CYS A 222 9.10 3.19 11.16
N ARG A 223 8.47 4.16 11.84
CA ARG A 223 8.53 4.34 13.30
C ARG A 223 7.60 3.41 14.07
N ASN A 224 6.53 2.89 13.45
CA ASN A 224 5.51 2.09 14.12
C ASN A 224 5.09 0.84 13.33
N THR A 225 5.73 0.59 12.19
CA THR A 225 5.46 -0.53 11.30
C THR A 225 6.76 -1.25 10.97
N ILE A 226 6.69 -2.57 10.81
CA ILE A 226 7.73 -3.42 10.24
C ILE A 226 7.18 -4.07 8.99
N SER A 227 7.96 -4.07 7.91
CA SER A 227 7.62 -4.77 6.68
C SER A 227 8.25 -6.15 6.64
N VAL A 228 7.47 -7.14 6.19
CA VAL A 228 7.88 -8.54 6.12
C VAL A 228 8.02 -8.98 4.66
N GLY A 229 9.20 -9.48 4.31
CA GLY A 229 9.50 -10.11 3.04
C GLY A 229 8.69 -11.37 2.80
N TRP A 230 8.44 -11.74 1.53
CA TRP A 230 7.83 -13.03 1.18
C TRP A 230 8.64 -14.23 1.70
N ASP A 231 9.93 -14.02 1.92
CA ASP A 231 10.93 -14.95 2.44
C ASP A 231 11.14 -14.83 3.95
N GLY A 232 10.36 -14.00 4.66
CA GLY A 232 10.38 -13.86 6.12
C GLY A 232 11.41 -12.89 6.69
N TYR A 233 12.20 -12.20 5.84
CA TYR A 233 13.11 -11.14 6.32
C TYR A 233 12.35 -9.87 6.72
N LEU A 234 12.91 -9.14 7.68
CA LEU A 234 12.33 -7.94 8.28
C LEU A 234 12.98 -6.67 7.75
N TYR A 235 12.16 -5.65 7.48
CA TYR A 235 12.55 -4.36 6.92
C TYR A 235 11.83 -3.23 7.66
N ASP A 236 12.43 -2.04 7.71
CA ASP A 236 11.80 -0.87 8.35
C ASP A 236 10.56 -0.36 7.62
N CYS A 237 10.47 -0.59 6.31
CA CYS A 237 9.30 -0.27 5.48
C CYS A 237 9.33 -1.07 4.17
N ASP A 238 8.26 -0.97 3.40
CA ASP A 238 8.13 -1.61 2.09
C ASP A 238 9.14 -1.07 1.07
N PHE A 239 9.52 0.21 1.14
CA PHE A 239 10.58 0.77 0.28
C PHE A 239 11.95 0.16 0.59
N ASN A 240 12.31 0.04 1.87
CA ASN A 240 13.53 -0.65 2.28
C ASN A 240 13.52 -2.12 1.83
N GLN A 241 12.37 -2.79 1.89
CA GLN A 241 12.19 -4.15 1.37
C GLN A 241 12.46 -4.24 -0.13
N MET A 242 12.02 -3.27 -0.92
CA MET A 242 12.32 -3.25 -2.37
C MET A 242 13.78 -2.97 -2.66
N LEU A 243 14.46 -2.21 -1.80
CA LEU A 243 15.90 -1.93 -1.87
C LEU A 243 16.77 -3.01 -1.20
N GLN A 244 16.18 -4.08 -0.67
CA GLN A 244 16.89 -5.14 0.08
C GLN A 244 17.62 -4.64 1.34
N MET A 245 17.15 -3.52 1.91
CA MET A 245 17.70 -2.87 3.10
C MET A 245 17.02 -3.42 4.37
N LYS A 246 17.43 -4.60 4.81
CA LYS A 246 16.93 -5.24 6.04
C LYS A 246 17.10 -4.33 7.25
N VAL A 247 16.30 -4.55 8.31
CA VAL A 247 16.50 -3.86 9.60
C VAL A 247 17.96 -3.99 10.06
N ASN A 248 18.42 -3.00 10.84
CA ASN A 248 19.80 -2.92 11.29
C ASN A 248 20.27 -4.25 11.90
N GLY A 249 21.52 -4.64 11.63
CA GLY A 249 22.09 -5.93 12.03
C GLY A 249 22.22 -6.15 13.54
N SER A 250 22.01 -5.12 14.37
CA SER A 250 21.88 -5.24 15.83
C SER A 250 20.54 -5.82 16.29
N SER A 251 19.54 -5.92 15.40
CA SER A 251 18.22 -6.48 15.67
C SER A 251 17.97 -7.74 14.83
N PRO A 252 17.03 -8.62 15.22
CA PRO A 252 16.65 -9.76 14.40
C PRO A 252 16.21 -9.35 13.01
N ARG A 253 16.76 -10.03 12.00
CA ARG A 253 16.48 -9.74 10.58
C ARG A 253 15.46 -10.67 9.95
N HIS A 254 14.98 -11.68 10.66
CA HIS A 254 14.06 -12.69 10.14
C HIS A 254 13.02 -13.05 11.20
N LEU A 255 11.79 -13.37 10.77
CA LEU A 255 10.68 -13.73 11.65
C LEU A 255 10.94 -14.92 12.59
N ARG A 256 11.87 -15.81 12.22
CA ARG A 256 12.25 -16.96 13.07
C ARG A 256 12.90 -16.54 14.38
N ASP A 257 13.54 -15.38 14.35
CA ASP A 257 14.28 -14.81 15.48
C ASP A 257 13.52 -13.59 16.04
N PHE A 258 12.20 -13.49 15.77
CA PHE A 258 11.41 -12.30 16.09
C PHE A 258 11.51 -11.92 17.57
N ASP A 259 11.91 -10.68 17.83
CA ASP A 259 11.99 -10.08 19.15
C ASP A 259 11.44 -8.66 19.09
N LEU A 260 10.26 -8.46 19.68
CA LEU A 260 9.58 -7.17 19.68
C LEU A 260 10.39 -6.09 20.42
N ALA A 261 11.05 -6.43 21.53
CA ALA A 261 11.80 -5.45 22.32
C ALA A 261 13.02 -4.96 21.52
N SER A 262 13.78 -5.89 20.92
CA SER A 262 14.91 -5.55 20.07
C SER A 262 14.50 -4.73 18.83
N LEU A 263 13.33 -5.01 18.24
CA LEU A 263 12.80 -4.26 17.11
C LEU A 263 12.32 -2.85 17.52
N ASN A 264 11.81 -2.66 18.74
CA ASN A 264 11.39 -1.35 19.23
C ASN A 264 12.56 -0.41 19.54
N GLU A 265 13.73 -0.97 19.88
CA GLU A 265 14.96 -0.21 20.14
C GLU A 265 15.84 0.00 18.90
N ARG A 266 15.44 -0.56 17.75
CA ARG A 266 16.27 -0.54 16.55
C ARG A 266 16.46 0.88 16.00
N THR A 267 17.62 1.10 15.40
CA THR A 267 17.84 2.25 14.53
C THR A 267 17.27 1.96 13.14
N ILE A 268 16.29 2.76 12.71
CA ILE A 268 15.70 2.70 11.37
C ILE A 268 16.78 2.94 10.32
N VAL A 269 16.86 2.05 9.33
CA VAL A 269 17.77 2.19 8.20
C VAL A 269 17.22 3.21 7.21
N THR A 270 18.01 4.25 6.90
CA THR A 270 17.61 5.35 6.02
C THR A 270 18.53 5.48 4.82
N ASP A 271 18.00 5.93 3.68
CA ASP A 271 18.77 6.31 2.48
C ASP A 271 18.01 7.42 1.71
N GLN A 272 18.47 7.78 0.52
CA GLN A 272 17.96 8.89 -0.27
C GLN A 272 16.46 8.79 -0.59
N HIS A 273 15.90 7.58 -0.74
CA HIS A 273 14.47 7.40 -0.96
C HIS A 273 13.62 7.94 0.21
N CYS A 274 14.17 8.00 1.42
CA CYS A 274 13.47 8.52 2.59
C CYS A 274 13.00 9.96 2.39
N TYR A 275 13.69 10.77 1.56
CA TYR A 275 13.23 12.11 1.22
C TYR A 275 11.84 12.14 0.61
N GLY A 276 11.43 11.10 -0.13
CA GLY A 276 10.08 11.01 -0.68
C GLY A 276 9.00 10.78 0.39
N CYS A 277 9.33 10.08 1.47
CA CYS A 277 8.43 9.89 2.62
C CYS A 277 8.33 11.14 3.50
N THR A 278 9.41 11.93 3.56
CA THR A 278 9.50 13.12 4.41
C THR A 278 9.20 14.43 3.67
N ALA A 279 8.96 14.39 2.36
CA ALA A 279 8.70 15.57 1.55
C ALA A 279 7.25 16.05 1.69
N GLY A 280 7.06 17.38 1.72
CA GLY A 280 5.75 18.02 1.68
C GLY A 280 4.88 17.60 2.87
N ALA A 281 3.67 17.12 2.60
CA ALA A 281 2.74 16.66 3.63
C ALA A 281 3.10 15.28 4.23
N GLY A 282 4.14 14.61 3.70
CA GLY A 282 4.49 13.23 3.98
C GLY A 282 3.82 12.25 3.01
N SER A 283 4.37 11.05 2.90
CA SER A 283 3.73 9.96 2.15
C SER A 283 2.70 9.24 3.02
N SER A 284 1.47 9.15 2.54
CA SER A 284 0.32 8.58 3.27
C SER A 284 0.33 7.06 3.45
N CYS A 285 1.48 6.40 3.32
CA CYS A 285 1.70 5.02 3.78
C CYS A 285 1.59 4.88 5.33
N GLY A 286 0.85 5.75 6.00
CA GLY A 286 0.73 5.89 7.46
C GLY A 286 1.15 7.26 8.00
N GLY A 287 1.95 8.02 7.25
CA GLY A 287 2.66 9.22 7.73
C GLY A 287 2.26 10.57 7.15
N THR A 288 0.98 10.76 6.80
CA THR A 288 0.48 12.10 6.48
C THR A 288 0.42 12.98 7.73
N THR A 289 0.87 14.22 7.61
CA THR A 289 0.77 15.25 8.67
C THR A 289 -0.64 15.82 8.81
N ALA A 290 -1.51 15.59 7.83
CA ALA A 290 -2.91 15.96 7.86
C ALA A 290 -3.74 14.71 8.20
N ARG A 291 -3.94 14.46 9.49
CA ARG A 291 -5.04 13.63 9.99
C ARG A 291 -6.06 14.54 10.66
#